data_AF-A0A650CSW4-F1
#
_entry.id   AF-A0A650CSW4-F1
#
_cell.length_a   1.000
_cell.length_b   1.000
_cell.length_c   1.000
_cell.angle_alpha   90.00
_cell.angle_beta   90.00
_cell.angle_gamma   90.00
#
_symmetry.space_group_name_H-M   'P 1'
#
loop_
_entity.id
_entity.type
_entity.pdbx_description
1 polymer ?
#
loop_
_entity_poly.entity_id
_entity_poly.type
_entity_poly.pdbx_seq_one_letter_code
_entity_poly.pdbx_strand_id
1 'polypeptide(L)' 'MSSKKAIKVKTPSGKEVELAPEKAWSLAPKGRKGVKIGLFKDPETGKYFRRKLPDDYQI' A
#
# COMPACT_ATOMS: atom_id res chain seq x y z
N MET A 1 -12.46 14.30 4.42
CA MET A 1 -11.47 13.25 4.78
C MET A 1 -11.71 12.07 3.86
N SER A 2 -10.86 11.86 2.86
CA SER A 2 -11.01 10.72 1.94
C SER A 2 -10.66 9.44 2.70
N SER A 3 -11.66 8.60 2.97
CA SER A 3 -11.48 7.28 3.57
C SER A 3 -10.63 6.44 2.63
N LYS A 4 -9.40 6.12 3.04
CA LYS A 4 -8.47 5.32 2.24
C LYS A 4 -9.01 3.90 2.10
N LYS A 5 -9.23 3.46 0.85
CA LYS A 5 -9.75 2.12 0.54
C LYS A 5 -8.80 1.05 1.10
N ALA A 6 -9.33 0.11 1.87
CA ALA A 6 -8.56 -1.06 2.28
C ALA A 6 -8.29 -1.97 1.08
N ILE A 7 -7.10 -2.58 1.05
CA ILE A 7 -6.74 -3.57 0.04
C ILE A 7 -6.17 -4.81 0.71
N LYS A 8 -6.37 -5.96 0.07
CA LYS A 8 -5.76 -7.21 0.48
C LYS A 8 -4.24 -7.15 0.27
N VAL A 9 -3.48 -7.30 1.34
CA VAL A 9 -2.01 -7.29 1.33
C VAL A 9 -1.46 -8.46 2.13
N LYS A 10 -0.32 -8.99 1.68
CA LYS A 10 0.47 -9.95 2.46
C LYS A 10 1.45 -9.19 3.36
N THR A 11 1.37 -9.36 4.66
CA THR A 11 2.30 -8.77 5.64
C THR A 11 3.68 -9.41 5.55
N PRO A 12 4.73 -8.78 6.12
CA PRO A 12 6.02 -9.43 6.30
C PRO A 12 5.97 -10.70 7.16
N SER A 13 5.01 -10.82 8.08
CA SER A 13 4.75 -12.05 8.85
C SER A 13 4.12 -13.18 8.01
N GLY A 14 3.79 -12.91 6.73
CA GLY A 14 3.26 -13.90 5.80
C GLY A 14 1.75 -14.03 5.79
N LYS A 15 1.03 -13.28 6.62
CA LYS A 15 -0.44 -13.29 6.70
C LYS A 15 -1.07 -12.42 5.62
N GLU A 16 -2.23 -12.83 5.12
CA GLU A 16 -3.05 -12.01 4.24
C GLU A 16 -4.08 -11.25 5.07
N VAL A 17 -4.11 -9.92 4.93
CA VAL A 17 -4.98 -9.02 5.68
C VAL A 17 -5.50 -7.91 4.78
N GLU A 18 -6.66 -7.35 5.10
CA GLU A 18 -7.15 -6.14 4.46
C GLU A 18 -6.73 -4.93 5.26
N LEU A 19 -5.90 -4.06 4.66
CA LEU A 19 -5.41 -2.86 5.31
C LEU A 19 -5.54 -1.66 4.37
N ALA A 20 -5.88 -0.51 4.95
CA ALA A 20 -5.73 0.77 4.28
C ALA A 20 -4.29 1.29 4.48
N PRO A 21 -3.64 1.83 3.44
CA PRO A 21 -2.31 2.40 3.60
C PRO A 21 -2.37 3.66 4.49
N GLU A 22 -1.42 3.81 5.41
CA GLU A 22 -1.25 5.04 6.17
C GLU A 22 -0.80 6.20 5.28
N LYS A 23 0.04 5.93 4.28
CA LYS A 23 0.44 6.89 3.25
C LYS A 23 0.50 6.19 1.89
N ALA A 24 0.15 6.91 0.83
CA ALA A 24 0.26 6.41 -0.53
C ALA A 24 0.91 7.46 -1.44
N TRP A 25 1.70 7.03 -2.42
CA TRP A 25 2.35 7.89 -3.41
C TRP A 25 2.66 7.15 -4.70
N SER A 26 2.89 7.90 -5.78
CA SER A 26 3.29 7.36 -7.08
C SER A 26 4.79 7.48 -7.27
N LEU A 27 5.43 6.42 -7.79
CA LEU A 27 6.81 6.42 -8.27
C LEU A 27 6.80 6.16 -9.77
N ALA A 28 7.05 7.19 -10.57
CA ALA A 28 6.95 7.14 -12.02
C ALA A 28 8.16 7.81 -12.70
N PRO A 29 9.14 7.05 -13.20
CA PRO A 29 10.18 7.60 -14.07
C PRO A 29 9.59 8.17 -15.36
N LYS A 30 10.22 9.21 -15.92
CA LYS A 30 9.76 9.85 -17.17
C LYS A 30 9.70 8.81 -18.31
N GLY A 31 8.55 8.74 -18.98
CA GLY A 31 8.33 7.84 -20.12
C GLY A 31 8.10 6.36 -19.76
N ARG A 32 7.96 6.01 -18.47
CA ARG A 32 7.67 4.63 -18.03
C ARG A 32 6.37 4.56 -17.24
N LYS A 33 5.71 3.39 -17.28
CA LYS A 33 4.58 3.10 -16.39
C LYS A 33 5.11 3.06 -14.94
N GLY A 34 4.63 3.99 -14.12
CA GLY A 34 4.96 4.06 -12.70
C GLY A 34 4.25 3.00 -11.86
N VAL A 35 4.54 3.02 -10.57
CA VAL A 35 3.86 2.20 -9.56
C VAL A 35 3.28 3.08 -8.47
N LYS A 36 2.14 2.67 -7.92
CA LYS A 36 1.56 3.24 -6.71
C LYS A 36 2.05 2.43 -5.52
N ILE A 37 2.59 3.08 -4.50
CA ILE A 37 3.12 2.44 -3.30
C ILE A 37 2.31 2.90 -2.09
N GLY A 38 1.92 1.96 -1.24
CA GLY A 38 1.34 2.22 0.07
C GLY A 38 2.33 1.87 1.17
N LEU A 39 2.36 2.70 2.22
CA LEU A 39 2.96 2.40 3.51
C LEU A 39 1.88 1.84 4.43
N PHE A 40 2.10 0.66 4.97
CA PHE A 40 1.19 -0.04 5.86
C PHE A 40 1.86 -0.32 7.20
N LYS A 41 1.07 -0.54 8.23
CA LYS A 41 1.53 -1.04 9.53
C LYS A 41 0.98 -2.44 9.72
N ASP A 42 1.86 -3.39 9.99
CA ASP A 42 1.48 -4.76 10.31
C ASP A 42 0.78 -4.77 11.68
N PRO A 43 -0.50 -5.19 11.78
CA PRO A 43 -1.24 -5.17 13.03
C PRO A 43 -0.68 -6.15 14.08
N GLU A 44 0.04 -7.19 13.66
CA GLU A 44 0.62 -8.19 14.57
C GLU A 44 1.95 -7.72 15.16
N THR A 45 2.81 -7.14 14.33
CA THR A 45 4.18 -6.78 14.74
C THR A 45 4.37 -5.28 15.00
N GLY A 46 3.41 -4.44 14.60
CA GLY A 46 3.51 -2.99 14.63
C GLY A 46 4.53 -2.40 13.64
N LYS A 47 5.22 -3.24 12.86
CA LYS A 47 6.26 -2.81 11.91
C LYS A 47 5.63 -2.22 10.66
N TYR A 48 6.28 -1.19 10.13
CA TYR A 48 5.89 -0.60 8.86
C TYR A 48 6.45 -1.40 7.69
N PHE A 49 5.67 -1.49 6.62
CA PHE A 49 6.12 -2.10 5.37
C PHE A 49 5.49 -1.40 4.16
N ARG A 50 6.15 -1.52 3.01
CA ARG A 50 5.68 -0.95 1.74
C ARG A 50 5.14 -2.06 0.85
N ARG A 51 4.04 -1.79 0.15
CA ARG A 51 3.50 -2.68 -0.88
C ARG A 51 3.00 -1.90 -2.08
N LYS A 52 3.10 -2.52 -3.26
CA LYS A 52 2.47 -2.00 -4.46
C LYS A 52 0.95 -1.99 -4.27
N LEU A 53 0.32 -0.86 -4.60
CA LEU A 53 -1.13 -0.72 -4.66
C LEU A 53 -1.63 -1.11 -6.06
N PRO A 54 -2.91 -1.49 -6.20
CA PRO A 54 -3.55 -1.61 -7.50
C PRO A 54 -3.33 -0.37 -8.37
N ASP A 55 -3.20 -0.57 -9.68
CA ASP A 55 -2.88 0.53 -10.61
C ASP A 55 -4.01 1.59 -10.65
N ASP A 56 -5.25 1.20 -10.36
CA ASP A 56 -6.45 2.05 -10.26
C ASP A 56 -6.66 2.67 -8.87
N TYR A 57 -5.80 2.37 -7.90
CA TYR A 57 -5.94 2.88 -6.52
C TYR A 57 -5.86 4.41 -6.48
N GLN A 58 -6.83 5.08 -5.87
CA GLN A 58 -6.87 6.53 -5.79
C GLN A 58 -5.96 7.04 -4.64
N ILE A 59 -4.92 7.81 -4.98
CA ILE A 59 -3.97 8.43 -4.04
C ILE A 59 -4.42 9.84 -3.72
#